data_AF-A0A821SJU0-F1
#
_entry.id   AF-A0A821SJU0-F1
#
_cell.length_a   1.000
_cell.length_b   1.000
_cell.length_c   1.000
_cell.angle_alpha   90.00
_cell.angle_beta   90.00
_cell.angle_gamma   90.00
#
_symmetry.space_group_name_H-M   'P 1'
#
loop_
_entity.id
_entity.type
_entity.pdbx_description
1 polymer ?
#
loop_
_entity_poly.entity_id
_entity_poly.type
_entity_poly.pdbx_seq_one_letter_code
_entity_poly.pdbx_strand_id
1 'polypeptide(L)' 'SSGQKLFQILMTYSVYHPEPGYVQGMNDMAAPILYVIPDESLAYACFCAIMRHMTSIFHPNGIGMNRRLDLLRKTIRA' A
#
# COMPACT_ATOMS: atom_id res chain seq x y z
N SER A 1 -9.47 13.78 -11.12
CA SER A 1 -8.95 12.69 -11.98
C SER A 1 -8.59 11.48 -11.12
N SER A 2 -8.42 10.27 -11.68
CA SER A 2 -8.09 9.07 -10.89
C SER A 2 -6.79 9.20 -10.09
N GLY A 3 -5.81 9.95 -10.61
CA GLY A 3 -4.58 10.26 -9.89
C GLY A 3 -4.78 11.15 -8.66
N GLN A 4 -5.73 12.09 -8.69
CA GLN A 4 -6.07 12.92 -7.52
C GLN A 4 -6.73 12.09 -6.41
N LYS A 5 -7.67 11.21 -6.76
CA LYS A 5 -8.31 10.29 -5.79
C LYS A 5 -7.29 9.38 -5.12
N LEU A 6 -6.36 8.81 -5.90
CA LEU A 6 -5.28 7.98 -5.37
C LEU A 6 -4.40 8.75 -4.39
N PHE A 7 -4.03 9.99 -4.75
CA PHE A 7 -3.27 10.87 -3.87
C PHE A 7 -4.02 11.17 -2.57
N GLN A 8 -5.33 11.46 -2.64
CA GLN A 8 -6.16 11.72 -1.47
C GLN A 8 -6.25 10.50 -0.54
N ILE A 9 -6.39 9.29 -1.07
CA ILE A 9 -6.40 8.05 -0.28
C ILE A 9 -5.08 7.90 0.49
N LEU A 10 -3.95 8.05 -0.19
CA LEU A 10 -2.62 7.87 0.42
C LEU A 10 -2.29 8.98 1.44
N MET A 11 -2.65 10.22 1.13
CA MET A 11 -2.50 11.36 2.04
C MET A 11 -3.35 11.16 3.29
N THR A 12 -4.64 10.85 3.12
CA THR A 12 -5.57 10.59 4.22
C THR A 12 -5.05 9.49 5.12
N TYR A 13 -4.58 8.38 4.53
CA TYR A 13 -4.00 7.28 5.31
C TYR A 13 -2.79 7.73 6.13
N SER A 14 -1.89 8.51 5.53
CA SER A 14 -0.67 9.00 6.18
C SER A 14 -0.97 9.92 7.37
N VAL A 15 -2.01 10.75 7.25
CA VAL A 15 -2.45 11.64 8.33
C VAL A 15 -3.02 10.84 9.51
N TYR A 16 -3.79 9.78 9.24
CA TYR A 16 -4.39 8.95 10.29
C TYR A 16 -3.45 7.88 10.87
N HIS A 17 -2.33 7.57 10.20
CA HIS A 17 -1.35 6.57 10.64
C HIS A 17 0.09 7.12 10.56
N PRO A 18 0.45 8.11 11.39
CA PRO A 18 1.66 8.93 11.19
C PRO A 18 2.99 8.20 11.33
N GLU A 19 3.02 7.02 11.95
CA GLU A 19 4.22 6.20 12.06
C GLU A 19 3.90 4.77 11.58
N PRO A 20 4.40 4.33 10.40
CA PRO A 20 5.33 5.01 9.49
C PRO A 20 4.70 5.99 8.47
N GLY A 21 3.38 6.18 8.46
CA GLY A 21 2.72 6.95 7.38
C GLY A 21 2.65 6.17 6.07
N TYR A 22 2.84 6.89 4.97
CA TYR A 22 2.99 6.31 3.64
C TYR A 22 4.40 5.73 3.45
N VAL A 23 4.45 4.50 2.97
CA VAL A 23 5.67 3.80 2.55
C VAL A 23 5.58 3.49 1.06
N GLN A 24 6.70 3.62 0.35
CA GLN A 24 6.79 3.32 -1.08
C GLN A 24 6.26 1.91 -1.39
N GLY A 25 5.40 1.80 -2.41
CA GLY A 25 4.70 0.57 -2.79
C GLY A 25 3.25 0.49 -2.30
N MET A 26 2.84 1.33 -1.34
CA MET A 26 1.43 1.41 -0.94
C MET A 26 0.53 1.97 -2.05
N ASN A 27 1.08 2.79 -2.95
CA ASN A 27 0.40 3.24 -4.16
C ASN A 27 0.04 2.08 -5.09
N ASP A 28 0.89 1.05 -5.17
CA ASP A 28 0.67 -0.13 -6.01
C ASP A 28 -0.46 -1.01 -5.45
N MET A 29 -0.76 -0.89 -4.16
CA MET A 29 -1.94 -1.51 -3.53
C MET A 29 -3.19 -0.64 -3.68
N ALA A 30 -3.07 0.67 -3.50
CA ALA A 30 -4.22 1.59 -3.55
C ALA A 30 -4.77 1.77 -4.98
N ALA A 31 -3.93 1.73 -6.01
CA ALA A 31 -4.34 1.89 -7.40
C ALA A 31 -5.35 0.82 -7.90
N PRO A 32 -5.11 -0.50 -7.73
CA PRO A 32 -6.08 -1.52 -8.14
C PRO A 32 -7.36 -1.48 -7.30
N ILE A 33 -7.28 -1.13 -6.01
CA ILE A 33 -8.47 -0.96 -5.16
C ILE A 33 -9.36 0.15 -5.73
N LEU A 34 -8.77 1.31 -6.03
CA LEU A 34 -9.49 2.45 -6.60
C LEU A 34 -10.02 2.17 -8.02
N TYR A 35 -9.34 1.33 -8.79
CA TYR A 35 -9.80 0.90 -10.10
C TYR A 35 -11.08 0.05 -10.00
N VAL A 36 -11.13 -0.89 -9.05
CA VAL A 36 -12.30 -1.76 -8.82
C VAL A 36 -13.42 -1.04 -8.05
N ILE A 37 -13.05 -0.13 -7.15
CA ILE A 37 -13.96 0.64 -6.29
C ILE A 37 -13.73 2.13 -6.60
N PRO A 38 -14.44 2.72 -7.58
CA PRO A 38 -14.20 4.11 -8.01
C PRO A 38 -14.63 5.16 -6.98
N ASP A 39 -15.39 4.75 -5.96
CA ASP A 39 -15.73 5.57 -4.80
C ASP A 39 -14.53 5.69 -3.87
N GLU A 40 -14.09 6.93 -3.63
CA GLU A 40 -12.87 7.22 -2.86
C GLU A 40 -12.99 6.77 -1.40
N SER A 41 -14.16 6.94 -0.78
CA SER A 41 -14.37 6.64 0.63
C SER A 41 -14.37 5.13 0.89
N LEU A 42 -15.02 4.36 0.01
CA LEU A 42 -15.01 2.90 0.05
C LEU A 42 -13.63 2.34 -0.28
N ALA A 43 -12.96 2.90 -1.29
CA ALA A 43 -11.59 2.52 -1.63
C ALA A 43 -10.63 2.77 -0.47
N TYR A 44 -10.76 3.92 0.22
CA TYR A 44 -9.99 4.22 1.43
C TYR A 44 -10.26 3.22 2.56
N ALA A 45 -11.52 2.88 2.82
CA ALA A 45 -11.88 1.91 3.86
C ALA A 45 -11.29 0.51 3.56
N CYS A 46 -11.38 0.05 2.31
CA CYS A 46 -10.77 -1.20 1.86
C CYS A 46 -9.24 -1.16 1.97
N PHE A 47 -8.62 -0.06 1.53
CA PHE A 47 -7.19 0.15 1.64
C PHE A 47 -6.71 0.07 3.10
N CYS A 48 -7.39 0.76 4.02
CA CYS A 48 -7.09 0.69 5.45
C CYS A 48 -7.18 -0.76 5.98
N ALA A 49 -8.23 -1.49 5.60
CA ALA A 49 -8.41 -2.87 6.03
C ALA A 49 -7.27 -3.78 5.56
N ILE A 50 -6.84 -3.64 4.31
CA ILE A 50 -5.71 -4.39 3.74
C ILE A 50 -4.40 -4.02 4.42
N MET A 51 -4.13 -2.73 4.61
CA MET A 51 -2.89 -2.25 5.20
C MET A 51 -2.67 -2.75 6.63
N ARG A 52 -3.74 -2.94 7.42
CA ARG A 52 -3.64 -3.59 8.75
C ARG A 52 -3.02 -4.99 8.70
N HIS A 53 -3.18 -5.73 7.60
CA HIS A 53 -2.59 -7.06 7.43
C HIS A 53 -1.21 -7.04 6.74
N MET A 54 -0.86 -5.92 6.09
CA MET A 54 0.38 -5.77 5.32
C MET A 54 1.45 -4.94 6.02
N THR A 55 1.25 -4.59 7.29
CA THR A 55 2.18 -3.77 8.10
C THR A 55 3.62 -4.29 8.10
N SER A 56 3.81 -5.61 8.10
CA SER A 56 5.15 -6.24 8.05
C SER A 56 5.85 -6.13 6.69
N ILE A 57 5.09 -5.91 5.60
CA ILE A 57 5.60 -5.77 4.24
C ILE A 57 6.04 -4.32 4.01
N PHE A 58 5.21 -3.37 4.42
CA PHE A 58 5.42 -1.94 4.27
C PHE A 58 6.14 -1.36 5.50
N HIS A 59 7.30 -1.91 5.80
CA HIS A 59 8.17 -1.37 6.85
C HIS A 59 8.89 -0.11 6.32
N PRO A 60 9.01 0.98 7.11
CA PRO A 60 9.61 2.25 6.66
C PRO A 60 11.03 2.09 6.08
N ASN A 61 11.81 1.14 6.61
CA ASN A 61 13.16 0.85 6.12
C ASN A 61 13.19 -0.01 4.83
N GLY A 62 12.05 -0.32 4.21
CA GLY A 62 11.95 -1.18 3.02
C GLY A 62 12.33 -2.65 3.24
N ILE A 63 12.70 -3.03 4.48
CA ILE A 63 13.20 -4.37 4.85
C ILE A 63 12.17 -5.45 4.50
N GLY A 64 10.88 -5.20 4.75
CA GLY A 64 9.80 -6.15 4.48
C GLY A 64 9.68 -6.48 2.99
N MET A 65 9.65 -5.45 2.13
CA MET A 65 9.59 -5.60 0.68
C MET A 65 10.86 -6.25 0.12
N ASN A 66 12.04 -5.79 0.54
CA ASN A 66 13.33 -6.36 0.11
C ASN A 66 13.44 -7.86 0.45
N ARG A 67 13.03 -8.25 1.66
CA ARG A 67 13.02 -9.66 2.08
C ARG A 67 12.12 -10.52 1.20
N ARG A 68 10.97 -10.00 0.76
CA ARG A 68 10.07 -10.71 -0.16
C ARG A 68 10.66 -10.81 -1.57
N LEU A 69 11.26 -9.73 -2.08
CA LEU A 69 11.96 -9.76 -3.36
C LEU A 69 13.11 -10.77 -3.36
N ASP A 70 13.87 -10.85 -2.26
CA ASP A 70 14.93 -11.85 -2.12
C ASP A 70 14.40 -13.28 -2.03
N LEU A 71 13.26 -13.50 -1.38
CA LEU A 71 12.58 -14.80 -1.39
C LEU A 71 12.16 -15.20 -2.82
N LEU A 72 11.50 -14.29 -3.54
CA LEU A 72 11.09 -14.51 -4.92
C LEU A 72 12.30 -14.82 -5.83
N ARG A 73 13.40 -14.07 -5.68
CA ARG A 73 14.65 -14.32 -6.41
C ARG A 73 15.21 -15.71 -6.14
N LYS A 74 15.11 -16.23 -4.92
CA LYS A 74 15.55 -17.58 -4.58
C LYS A 74 14.65 -18.64 -5.22
N THR A 75 13.33 -18.44 -5.21
CA THR A 75 12.37 -19.38 -5.82
C THR A 75 12.47 -19.43 -7.34
N ILE A 76 12.75 -18.31 -8.01
CA ILE A 76 12.91 -18.27 -9.48
C ILE A 76 14.22 -18.93 -9.94
N ARG A 77 15.22 -19.04 -9.06
CA ARG A 77 16.53 -19.64 -9.35
C ARG A 77 16.63 -21.12 -8.95
N ALA A 78 15.56 -21.71 -8.42
CA ALA A 78 15.44 -23.12 -8.08
C ALA A 78 14.66 -23.85 -9.18
#